data_AF-A0A2H6FD03-F1
#
_entry.id   AF-A0A2H6FD03-F1
#
_cell.length_a   1.000
_cell.length_b   1.000
_cell.length_c   1.000
_cell.angle_alpha   90.00
_cell.angle_beta   90.00
_cell.angle_gamma   90.00
#
_symmetry.space_group_name_H-M   'P 1'
#
loop_
_entity.id
_entity.type
_entity.pdbx_description
1 polymer ?
#
loop_
_entity_poly.entity_id
_entity_poly.type
_entity_poly.pdbx_seq_one_letter_code
_entity_poly.pdbx_strand_id
1 'polypeptide(L)'
;MRARYYDPEVGRFVSEDPVGFESGTVNLYEYAKNNPMNWVDPQGLKVEVCSAPVHVWWVPRFLKHKWLKTSTKEAGMGLVGCGDLVGNPFGKPTQICDHSGRSGSCAEAKCIDETCVNNELIIGKRTGPWGLSNNCWTLVSKILNKCKIKGCCRPNPDLPAL
;
A
#
# COMPACT_ATOMS: atom_id res chain seq x y z
N MET A 1 -7.86 -9.19 -14.67
CA MET A 1 -6.82 -9.22 -13.62
C MET A 1 -6.43 -10.66 -13.40
N ARG A 2 -5.17 -11.03 -13.62
CA ARG A 2 -4.67 -12.40 -13.51
C ARG A 2 -3.71 -12.44 -12.34
N ALA A 3 -4.05 -13.19 -11.28
CA ALA A 3 -3.08 -13.54 -10.25
C ALA A 3 -1.87 -14.24 -10.93
N ARG A 4 -0.64 -14.02 -10.43
CA ARG A 4 0.54 -14.72 -10.96
C ARG A 4 0.36 -16.22 -10.74
N TYR A 5 0.59 -17.02 -11.77
CA TYR A 5 0.56 -18.47 -11.66
C TYR A 5 1.86 -18.93 -10.99
N TYR A 6 1.77 -19.64 -9.87
CA TYR A 6 2.92 -20.20 -9.17
C TYR A 6 3.16 -21.63 -9.65
N ASP A 7 4.41 -21.96 -9.96
CA ASP A 7 4.83 -23.32 -10.30
C ASP A 7 5.51 -23.96 -9.07
N PRO A 8 4.85 -24.95 -8.42
CA PRO A 8 5.41 -25.61 -7.25
C PRO A 8 6.55 -26.59 -7.59
N GLU A 9 6.65 -27.10 -8.83
CA GLU A 9 7.75 -28.00 -9.23
C GLU A 9 9.06 -27.22 -9.33
N VAL A 10 8.98 -25.96 -9.76
CA VAL A 10 10.14 -25.09 -9.97
C VAL A 10 10.35 -24.09 -8.81
N GLY A 11 9.36 -23.92 -7.94
CA GLY A 11 9.44 -23.07 -6.75
C GLY A 11 9.41 -21.57 -7.02
N ARG A 12 8.75 -21.12 -8.11
CA ARG A 12 8.77 -19.72 -8.56
C ARG A 12 7.47 -19.32 -9.27
N PHE A 13 7.27 -18.03 -9.50
CA PHE A 13 6.19 -17.56 -10.37
C PHE A 13 6.51 -17.84 -11.85
N VAL A 14 5.50 -18.23 -12.63
CA VAL A 14 5.61 -18.52 -14.07
C VAL A 14 5.70 -17.24 -14.91
N SER A 15 5.21 -16.12 -14.36
CA SER A 15 5.24 -14.79 -14.98
C SER A 15 6.08 -13.83 -14.15
N GLU A 16 6.76 -12.90 -14.83
CA GLU A 16 7.50 -11.82 -14.18
C GLU A 16 6.61 -10.98 -13.26
N ASP A 17 7.22 -10.46 -12.20
CA ASP A 17 6.61 -9.48 -11.32
C ASP A 17 6.27 -8.20 -12.10
N PRO A 18 4.99 -7.80 -12.18
CA PRO A 18 4.59 -6.54 -12.82
C PRO A 18 5.24 -5.31 -12.19
N VAL A 19 5.69 -5.40 -10.93
CA VAL A 19 6.41 -4.34 -10.20
C VAL A 19 7.87 -4.20 -10.69
N GLY A 20 8.40 -5.20 -11.41
CA GLY A 20 9.78 -5.16 -11.90
C GLY A 20 10.80 -5.08 -10.75
N PHE A 21 11.95 -4.46 -11.02
CA PHE A 21 13.02 -4.31 -10.01
C PHE A 21 12.67 -3.36 -8.86
N GLU A 22 11.58 -2.59 -8.97
CA GLU A 22 11.07 -1.77 -7.85
C GLU A 22 10.62 -2.64 -6.66
N SER A 23 10.44 -3.94 -6.90
CA SER A 23 10.16 -4.98 -5.90
C SER A 23 11.29 -5.12 -4.86
N GLY A 24 12.47 -4.55 -5.09
CA GLY A 24 13.64 -4.70 -4.22
C GLY A 24 14.29 -6.09 -4.30
N THR A 25 13.86 -6.90 -5.27
CA THR A 25 14.49 -8.17 -5.66
C THR A 25 15.08 -8.05 -7.05
N VAL A 26 16.21 -8.73 -7.26
CA VAL A 26 16.83 -8.90 -8.58
C VAL A 26 16.19 -10.02 -9.39
N ASN A 27 15.35 -10.85 -8.75
CA ASN A 27 14.70 -11.98 -9.40
C ASN A 27 13.19 -11.73 -9.52
N LEU A 28 12.76 -11.36 -10.73
CA LEU A 28 11.35 -11.03 -11.03
C LEU A 28 10.39 -12.22 -10.94
N TYR A 29 10.91 -13.44 -10.76
CA TYR A 29 10.11 -14.65 -10.58
C TYR A 29 10.11 -15.14 -9.12
N GLU A 30 10.79 -14.44 -8.22
CA GLU A 30 11.01 -14.87 -6.85
C GLU A 30 9.69 -15.04 -6.08
N TYR A 31 9.51 -16.24 -5.53
CA TYR A 31 8.46 -16.54 -4.57
C TYR A 31 9.04 -16.47 -3.16
N ALA A 32 8.35 -15.79 -2.23
CA ALA A 32 8.66 -15.86 -0.80
C ALA A 32 10.13 -15.54 -0.43
N LYS A 33 10.80 -14.66 -1.18
CA LYS A 33 12.24 -14.34 -1.02
C LYS A 33 13.16 -15.58 -1.03
N ASN A 34 12.84 -16.57 -1.87
CA ASN A 34 13.51 -17.88 -1.89
C ASN A 34 13.48 -18.63 -0.54
N ASN A 35 12.55 -18.25 0.35
CA ASN A 35 12.36 -18.92 1.62
C ASN A 35 10.89 -19.33 1.80
N PRO A 36 10.38 -20.23 0.93
CA PRO A 36 8.99 -20.70 0.96
C PRO A 36 8.64 -21.46 2.24
N MET A 37 9.65 -21.91 3.00
CA MET A 37 9.47 -22.57 4.30
C MET A 37 9.09 -21.60 5.41
N ASN A 38 9.56 -20.36 5.34
CA ASN A 38 9.30 -19.33 6.36
C ASN A 38 8.33 -18.25 5.88
N TRP A 39 8.11 -18.13 4.57
CA TRP A 39 7.33 -17.07 3.96
C TRP A 39 6.36 -17.68 2.95
N VAL A 40 5.10 -17.26 3.01
CA VAL A 40 4.09 -17.54 1.99
C VAL A 40 3.75 -16.18 1.39
N ASP A 41 3.86 -16.05 0.07
CA ASP A 41 3.34 -14.90 -0.68
C ASP A 41 1.98 -15.29 -1.26
N PRO A 42 0.86 -15.06 -0.53
CA PRO A 42 -0.42 -15.68 -0.85
C PRO A 42 -1.08 -15.07 -2.09
N GLN A 43 -0.57 -13.94 -2.60
CA GLN A 43 -1.18 -13.22 -3.71
C GLN A 43 -0.17 -12.80 -4.80
N GLY A 44 1.13 -12.71 -4.49
CA GLY A 44 2.10 -12.16 -5.44
C GLY A 44 1.97 -10.66 -5.64
N LEU A 45 1.38 -9.96 -4.67
CA LEU A 45 0.85 -8.60 -4.77
C LEU A 45 1.41 -7.74 -3.63
N LYS A 46 1.93 -6.56 -3.97
CA LYS A 46 2.59 -5.65 -3.01
C LYS A 46 1.69 -4.46 -2.72
N VAL A 47 1.29 -4.32 -1.45
CA VAL A 47 0.73 -3.06 -0.93
C VAL A 47 1.88 -2.26 -0.34
N GLU A 48 2.05 -1.03 -0.80
CA GLU A 48 3.05 -0.10 -0.33
C GLU A 48 2.40 1.13 0.31
N VAL A 49 3.00 1.61 1.39
CA VAL A 49 2.67 2.90 1.99
C VAL A 49 3.66 3.92 1.49
N CYS A 50 3.20 4.82 0.63
CA CYS A 50 4.00 5.88 0.07
C CYS A 50 3.87 7.16 0.88
N SER A 51 4.94 7.95 0.89
CA SER A 51 4.95 9.24 1.56
C SER A 51 5.84 10.28 0.90
N ALA A 52 5.39 11.54 0.95
CA ALA A 52 6.13 12.70 0.46
C ALA A 52 6.02 13.86 1.46
N PRO A 53 7.03 14.74 1.56
CA PRO A 53 6.92 15.93 2.38
C PRO A 53 5.83 16.86 1.83
N VAL A 54 4.95 17.38 2.68
CA VAL A 54 4.01 18.43 2.27
C VAL A 54 4.77 19.76 2.31
N HIS A 55 4.90 20.44 1.16
CA HIS A 55 5.46 21.79 1.11
C HIS A 55 4.34 22.81 1.32
N VAL A 56 4.12 23.21 2.57
CA VAL A 56 3.18 24.28 2.95
C VAL A 56 3.93 25.37 3.68
N TRP A 57 3.83 26.61 3.20
CA TRP A 57 4.68 27.76 3.57
C TRP A 57 4.56 28.21 5.05
N TRP A 58 3.56 27.72 5.80
CA TRP A 58 3.38 28.02 7.24
C TRP A 58 3.34 26.76 8.12
N VAL A 59 3.59 25.56 7.57
CA VAL A 59 3.54 24.30 8.33
C VAL A 59 4.95 23.73 8.46
N PRO A 60 5.41 23.37 9.66
CA PRO A 60 6.69 22.69 9.84
C PRO A 60 6.81 21.47 8.93
N ARG A 61 7.98 21.28 8.31
CA ARG A 61 8.36 20.26 7.30
C ARG A 61 8.15 18.78 7.71
N PHE A 62 7.50 18.53 8.85
CA PHE A 62 7.33 17.22 9.49
C PHE A 62 6.03 16.50 9.09
N LEU A 63 5.05 17.19 8.52
CA LEU A 63 3.85 16.54 7.99
C LEU A 63 4.19 15.84 6.66
N LYS A 64 4.34 14.51 6.74
CA LYS A 64 4.43 13.65 5.56
C LYS A 64 3.03 13.32 5.09
N HIS A 65 2.74 13.65 3.82
CA HIS A 65 1.59 13.12 3.14
C HIS A 65 1.72 11.61 2.99
N LYS A 66 0.64 10.85 3.14
CA LYS A 66 0.64 9.39 3.02
C LYS A 66 -0.46 8.91 2.09
N TRP A 67 -0.15 7.93 1.26
CA TRP A 67 -1.10 7.25 0.38
C TRP A 67 -0.72 5.78 0.21
N LEU A 68 -1.59 5.00 -0.42
CA LEU A 68 -1.38 3.59 -0.69
C LEU A 68 -1.09 3.38 -2.18
N LYS A 69 -0.10 2.56 -2.47
CA LYS A 69 0.20 2.04 -3.80
C LYS A 69 0.02 0.53 -3.79
N THR A 70 -0.63 0.00 -4.80
CA THR A 70 -0.82 -1.43 -5.05
C THR A 70 -0.34 -1.74 -6.46
N SER A 71 -0.39 -3.01 -6.88
CA SER A 71 -0.04 -3.36 -8.26
C SER A 71 -0.87 -2.64 -9.33
N THR A 72 -2.05 -2.11 -8.97
CA THR A 72 -3.02 -1.56 -9.93
C THR A 72 -3.64 -0.23 -9.54
N LYS A 73 -3.42 0.26 -8.32
CA LYS A 73 -3.95 1.54 -7.86
C LYS A 73 -2.91 2.27 -7.03
N GLU A 74 -2.83 3.57 -7.23
CA GLU A 74 -2.07 4.45 -6.36
C GLU A 74 -2.99 5.59 -5.94
N ALA A 75 -3.45 5.59 -4.68
CA ALA A 75 -4.46 6.53 -4.24
C ALA A 75 -4.37 6.86 -2.74
N GLY A 76 -4.81 8.06 -2.40
CA GLY A 76 -4.74 8.59 -1.05
C GLY A 76 -5.75 9.69 -0.80
N MET A 77 -5.71 10.26 0.41
CA MET A 77 -6.59 11.38 0.73
C MET A 77 -6.15 12.64 -0.01
N GLY A 78 -7.09 13.35 -0.61
CA GLY A 78 -6.90 14.70 -1.12
C GLY A 78 -8.07 15.59 -0.75
N LEU A 79 -7.95 16.88 -1.03
CA LEU A 79 -9.11 17.77 -1.04
C LEU A 79 -10.08 17.33 -2.14
N VAL A 80 -11.35 17.70 -1.99
CA VAL A 80 -12.32 17.53 -3.07
C VAL A 80 -11.82 18.23 -4.33
N GLY A 81 -11.87 17.52 -5.46
CA GLY A 81 -11.27 17.97 -6.73
C GLY A 81 -9.81 17.57 -6.92
N CYS A 82 -9.19 16.89 -5.94
CA CYS A 82 -7.84 16.31 -6.05
C CYS A 82 -6.72 17.29 -6.40
N GLY A 83 -6.91 18.57 -6.09
CA GLY A 83 -5.89 19.60 -6.22
C GLY A 83 -4.87 19.61 -5.08
N ASP A 84 -3.86 20.45 -5.24
CA ASP A 84 -2.82 20.65 -4.23
C ASP A 84 -3.38 21.20 -2.92
N LEU A 85 -2.71 20.87 -1.82
CA LEU A 85 -3.03 21.41 -0.51
C LEU A 85 -2.64 22.90 -0.46
N VAL A 86 -3.61 23.77 -0.80
CA VAL A 86 -3.48 25.22 -0.67
C VAL A 86 -4.21 25.69 0.59
N GLY A 87 -3.47 26.32 1.49
CA GLY A 87 -3.98 26.85 2.76
C GLY A 87 -4.15 25.79 3.87
N ASN A 88 -4.71 26.22 5.01
CA ASN A 88 -5.03 25.33 6.13
C ASN A 88 -6.07 24.28 5.67
N PRO A 89 -5.78 22.97 5.80
CA PRO A 89 -6.72 21.93 5.39
C PRO A 89 -7.86 21.73 6.38
N PHE A 90 -7.76 22.22 7.63
CA PHE A 90 -8.76 21.95 8.68
C PHE A 90 -10.18 22.31 8.28
N GLY A 91 -11.10 21.36 8.42
CA GLY A 91 -12.52 21.51 8.05
C GLY A 91 -12.82 21.45 6.56
N LYS A 92 -11.81 21.48 5.67
CA LYS A 92 -12.03 21.36 4.22
C LYS A 92 -12.48 19.94 3.87
N PRO A 93 -13.42 19.77 2.93
CA PRO A 93 -13.89 18.45 2.55
C PRO A 93 -12.79 17.67 1.81
N THR A 94 -12.68 16.38 2.10
CA THR A 94 -11.69 15.47 1.51
C THR A 94 -12.35 14.30 0.78
N GLN A 95 -11.59 13.68 -0.13
CA GLN A 95 -11.96 12.47 -0.85
C GLN A 95 -10.73 11.62 -1.16
N ILE A 96 -10.97 10.39 -1.64
CA ILE A 96 -9.92 9.54 -2.21
C ILE A 96 -9.57 10.07 -3.61
N CYS A 97 -8.29 10.33 -3.84
CA CYS A 97 -7.73 10.90 -5.06
C CYS A 97 -6.66 9.99 -5.64
N ASP A 98 -6.58 9.97 -6.95
CA ASP A 98 -5.50 9.30 -7.67
C ASP A 98 -4.17 9.99 -7.35
N HIS A 99 -3.16 9.16 -7.09
CA HIS A 99 -1.79 9.55 -6.77
C HIS A 99 -0.78 8.91 -7.71
N SER A 100 -1.24 8.26 -8.78
CA SER A 100 -0.40 7.63 -9.80
C SER A 100 0.68 8.59 -10.32
N GLY A 101 1.92 8.12 -10.36
CA GLY A 101 3.06 8.87 -10.91
C GLY A 101 3.62 9.96 -9.99
N ARG A 102 3.23 10.00 -8.71
CA ARG A 102 3.81 10.93 -7.74
C ARG A 102 5.15 10.42 -7.22
N SER A 103 6.14 11.30 -7.15
CA SER A 103 7.43 11.01 -6.54
C SER A 103 7.30 10.99 -5.01
N GLY A 104 7.64 9.86 -4.39
CA GLY A 104 7.61 9.68 -2.93
C GLY A 104 8.43 8.48 -2.48
N SER A 105 8.71 8.38 -1.19
CA SER A 105 9.33 7.18 -0.60
C SER A 105 8.24 6.19 -0.19
N CYS A 106 8.29 4.99 -0.76
CA CYS A 106 7.34 3.91 -0.49
C CYS A 106 7.99 2.80 0.36
N ALA A 107 7.19 2.18 1.22
CA ALA A 107 7.59 1.04 2.03
C ALA A 107 6.49 -0.03 2.02
N GLU A 108 6.89 -1.28 1.84
CA GLU A 108 5.98 -2.43 1.76
C GLU A 108 5.21 -2.63 3.09
N ALA A 109 3.88 -2.74 3.00
CA ALA A 109 3.00 -3.13 4.09
C ALA A 109 2.75 -4.65 4.01
N LYS A 110 3.45 -5.39 4.88
CA LYS A 110 3.32 -6.84 4.94
C LYS A 110 1.93 -7.27 5.42
N CYS A 111 1.46 -8.40 4.90
CA CYS A 111 0.28 -9.12 5.39
C CYS A 111 -1.05 -8.36 5.18
N ILE A 112 -1.14 -7.65 4.07
CA ILE A 112 -2.32 -6.90 3.65
C ILE A 112 -2.88 -7.52 2.38
N ASP A 113 -4.19 -7.73 2.33
CA ASP A 113 -4.89 -8.19 1.15
C ASP A 113 -5.03 -7.03 0.14
N GLU A 114 -4.32 -7.13 -0.99
CA GLU A 114 -4.34 -6.10 -2.02
C GLU A 114 -5.74 -5.94 -2.62
N THR A 115 -6.49 -7.03 -2.77
CA THR A 115 -7.85 -6.99 -3.33
C THR A 115 -8.76 -6.18 -2.42
N CYS A 116 -8.66 -6.39 -1.11
CA CYS A 116 -9.36 -5.57 -0.13
C CYS A 116 -8.96 -4.09 -0.25
N VAL A 117 -7.66 -3.78 -0.33
CA VAL A 117 -7.18 -2.40 -0.48
C VAL A 117 -7.73 -1.76 -1.74
N ASN A 118 -7.70 -2.47 -2.87
CA ASN A 118 -8.22 -2.00 -4.15
C ASN A 118 -9.73 -1.72 -4.10
N ASN A 119 -10.48 -2.50 -3.31
CA ASN A 119 -11.92 -2.27 -3.09
C ASN A 119 -12.20 -1.07 -2.18
N GLU A 120 -11.30 -0.73 -1.26
CA GLU A 120 -11.43 0.47 -0.42
C GLU A 120 -11.00 1.76 -1.14
N LEU A 121 -10.01 1.67 -2.02
CA LEU A 121 -9.50 2.79 -2.82
C LEU A 121 -10.43 3.10 -4.00
N ILE A 122 -11.58 3.69 -3.67
CA ILE A 122 -12.58 4.17 -4.64
C ILE A 122 -12.32 5.66 -4.90
N ILE A 123 -11.78 5.98 -6.07
CA ILE A 123 -11.50 7.37 -6.48
C ILE A 123 -12.79 8.20 -6.43
N GLY A 124 -12.70 9.41 -5.88
CA GLY A 124 -13.82 10.34 -5.70
C GLY A 124 -14.67 10.08 -4.45
N LYS A 125 -14.48 8.96 -3.74
CA LYS A 125 -15.21 8.67 -2.49
C LYS A 125 -14.88 9.71 -1.42
N ARG A 126 -15.91 10.39 -0.91
CA ARG A 126 -15.77 11.37 0.18
C ARG A 126 -15.29 10.69 1.46
N THR A 127 -14.27 11.28 2.09
CA THR A 127 -13.69 10.81 3.35
C THR A 127 -14.10 11.68 4.54
N GLY A 128 -14.77 12.82 4.29
CA GLY A 128 -15.24 13.76 5.32
C GLY A 128 -14.36 15.02 5.42
N PRO A 129 -14.62 15.92 6.37
CA PRO A 129 -13.79 17.09 6.60
C PRO A 129 -12.41 16.70 7.13
N TRP A 130 -11.34 17.34 6.65
CA TRP A 130 -10.01 17.09 7.17
C TRP A 130 -9.89 17.53 8.64
N GLY A 131 -9.23 16.73 9.47
CA GLY A 131 -9.00 17.02 10.87
C GLY A 131 -8.07 16.02 11.56
N LEU A 132 -7.98 16.10 12.88
CA LEU A 132 -7.11 15.22 13.68
C LEU A 132 -7.50 13.74 13.56
N SER A 133 -8.79 13.44 13.49
CA SER A 133 -9.33 12.09 13.32
C SER A 133 -9.51 11.67 11.86
N ASN A 134 -9.45 12.60 10.91
CA ASN A 134 -9.66 12.34 9.48
C ASN A 134 -8.60 13.06 8.64
N ASN A 135 -7.49 12.38 8.36
CA ASN A 135 -6.37 12.89 7.58
C ASN A 135 -5.73 11.75 6.76
N CYS A 136 -4.68 12.06 6.01
CA CYS A 136 -4.01 11.09 5.15
C CYS A 136 -3.47 9.88 5.92
N TRP A 137 -2.96 10.07 7.14
CA TRP A 137 -2.48 8.97 7.96
C TRP A 137 -3.64 8.09 8.49
N THR A 138 -4.74 8.70 8.96
CA THR A 138 -5.86 7.92 9.49
C THR A 138 -6.59 7.13 8.39
N LEU A 139 -6.69 7.68 7.17
CA LEU A 139 -7.23 6.94 6.02
C LEU A 139 -6.39 5.69 5.71
N VAL A 140 -5.08 5.87 5.54
CA VAL A 140 -4.14 4.77 5.25
C VAL A 140 -4.22 3.71 6.35
N SER A 141 -4.13 4.13 7.62
CA SER A 141 -4.17 3.21 8.76
C SER A 141 -5.48 2.45 8.85
N LYS A 142 -6.62 3.11 8.56
CA LYS A 142 -7.94 2.49 8.56
C LYS A 142 -8.07 1.41 7.49
N ILE A 143 -7.60 1.69 6.26
CA ILE A 143 -7.63 0.71 5.16
C ILE A 143 -6.72 -0.47 5.48
N LEU A 144 -5.48 -0.21 5.92
CA LEU A 144 -4.53 -1.28 6.28
C LEU A 144 -5.08 -2.17 7.40
N ASN A 145 -5.65 -1.58 8.45
CA ASN A 145 -6.24 -2.37 9.54
C ASN A 145 -7.45 -3.19 9.08
N LYS A 146 -8.27 -2.66 8.16
CA LYS A 146 -9.41 -3.37 7.59
C LYS A 146 -8.97 -4.54 6.71
N CYS A 147 -7.93 -4.33 5.91
CA CYS A 147 -7.43 -5.28 4.91
C CYS A 147 -6.31 -6.17 5.44
N LYS A 148 -6.07 -6.17 6.75
CA LYS A 148 -5.07 -7.02 7.38
C LYS A 148 -5.51 -8.48 7.34
N ILE A 149 -4.67 -9.34 6.78
CA ILE A 149 -4.93 -10.78 6.72
C ILE A 149 -4.73 -11.38 8.12
N LYS A 150 -5.75 -12.05 8.65
CA LYS A 150 -5.66 -12.73 9.96
C LYS A 150 -4.74 -13.95 9.86
N GLY A 151 -3.82 -14.10 10.80
CA GLY A 151 -2.90 -15.25 10.86
C GLY A 151 -1.69 -15.16 9.92
N CYS A 152 -1.58 -14.12 9.09
CA CYS A 152 -0.52 -13.94 8.09
C CYS A 152 0.87 -13.59 8.68
N CYS A 153 1.00 -13.57 10.00
CA CYS A 153 2.27 -13.43 10.73
C CYS A 153 2.41 -14.51 11.82
N ARG A 154 2.18 -15.79 11.51
CA ARG A 154 2.61 -16.86 12.41
C ARG A 154 3.86 -17.53 11.84
N PRO A 155 4.96 -17.64 12.59
CA PRO A 155 5.92 -18.71 12.29
C PRO A 155 5.15 -20.02 12.31
N ASN A 156 5.43 -20.89 11.36
CA ASN A 156 4.81 -22.20 11.26
C ASN A 156 4.85 -22.90 12.63
N PRO A 157 3.71 -23.23 13.25
CA PRO A 157 3.69 -23.91 14.55
C PRO A 157 4.26 -25.34 14.50
N ASP A 158 4.46 -25.89 13.30
CA ASP A 158 4.96 -27.26 13.07
C ASP A 158 6.48 -27.32 12.85
N LEU A 159 7.23 -26.22 13.02
CA LEU A 159 8.69 -26.22 12.97
C LEU A 159 9.27 -26.18 14.40
N PRO A 160 10.12 -27.15 14.80
CA PRO A 160 10.82 -27.07 16.07
C PRO A 160 11.72 -25.83 16.06
N ALA A 161 11.67 -25.07 17.15
CA ALA A 161 12.61 -23.97 17.38
C ALA A 161 14.03 -24.51 17.33
N LEU A 162 14.86 -23.95 16.44
CA LEU A 162 16.31 -24.11 16.48
C LEU A 162 16.91 -23.23 17.58
#